data_AF-A0A6A8KDP2-F1
#
_entry.id   AF-A0A6A8KDP2-F1
#
_cell.length_a   1.000
_cell.length_b   1.000
_cell.length_c   1.000
_cell.angle_alpha   90.00
_cell.angle_beta   90.00
_cell.angle_gamma   90.00
#
_symmetry.space_group_name_H-M   'P 1'
#
loop_
_entity.id
_entity.type
_entity.pdbx_description
1 polymer ?
#
loop_
_entity_poly.entity_id
_entity_poly.type
_entity_poly.pdbx_seq_one_letter_code
_entity_poly.pdbx_strand_id
1 'polypeptide(L)' 'MYYFIYCKGPNEKRFTLCNPWKGTRGMGKVYAPRFLKDQADYAVAWMAEHNPGFIFQRRPAR' A
#
# COMPACT_ATOMS: atom_id res chain seq x y z
N MET A 1 4.60 15.64 -4.14
CA MET A 1 3.41 15.16 -3.40
C MET A 1 3.64 13.71 -3.01
N TYR A 2 3.38 13.36 -1.76
CA TYR A 2 3.64 12.02 -1.24
C TYR A 2 2.38 11.14 -1.24
N TYR A 3 2.59 9.84 -1.30
CA TYR A 3 1.55 8.83 -1.32
C TYR A 3 1.80 7.77 -0.25
N PHE A 4 0.71 7.32 0.35
CA PHE A 4 0.65 6.10 1.13
C PHE A 4 0.18 4.95 0.26
N ILE A 5 0.56 3.73 0.62
CA ILE A 5 0.05 2.51 -0.01
C ILE A 5 -0.91 1.84 0.95
N TYR A 6 -2.05 1.44 0.42
CA TYR A 6 -3.06 0.69 1.12
C TYR A 6 -3.20 -0.67 0.45
N CYS A 7 -3.48 -1.70 1.24
CA CYS A 7 -3.80 -3.03 0.74
C CYS A 7 -5.13 -3.50 1.28
N LYS A 8 -5.77 -4.38 0.53
CA LYS A 8 -6.98 -5.11 0.91
C LYS A 8 -6.77 -6.56 0.52
N GLY A 9 -6.78 -7.45 1.50
CA GLY A 9 -6.74 -8.90 1.25
C GLY A 9 -8.04 -9.41 0.62
N PRO A 10 -8.02 -10.65 0.11
CA PRO A 10 -9.13 -11.23 -0.66
C PRO A 10 -10.46 -11.27 0.11
N ASN A 11 -10.41 -11.46 1.43
CA ASN A 11 -11.58 -11.54 2.30
C ASN A 11 -11.78 -10.29 3.18
N GLU A 12 -10.97 -9.25 2.99
CA GLU A 12 -11.08 -8.02 3.78
C GLU A 12 -12.11 -7.09 3.17
N LYS A 13 -12.94 -6.43 3.98
CA LYS A 13 -13.92 -5.45 3.48
C LYS A 13 -13.32 -4.06 3.24
N ARG A 14 -12.23 -3.73 3.95
CA ARG A 14 -11.64 -2.39 3.99
C ARG A 14 -10.18 -2.42 3.58
N PHE A 15 -9.75 -1.33 2.96
CA PHE A 15 -8.34 -1.07 2.73
C PHE A 15 -7.66 -0.68 4.05
N THR A 16 -6.49 -1.25 4.30
CA THR A 16 -5.64 -0.91 5.43
C THR A 16 -4.32 -0.33 4.94
N LEU A 17 -3.77 0.60 5.70
CA LEU A 17 -2.49 1.21 5.38
C LEU A 17 -1.39 0.16 5.52
N CYS A 18 -0.52 0.04 4.52
CA CYS A 18 0.53 -0.96 4.51
C CYS A 18 1.90 -0.41 4.13
N ASN A 19 2.92 -1.14 4.55
CA ASN A 19 4.28 -0.97 4.09
C ASN A 19 4.60 -2.13 3.14
N PRO A 20 4.73 -1.88 1.82
CA PRO A 20 4.97 -2.95 0.86
C PRO A 20 6.34 -3.62 1.07
N TRP A 21 7.35 -2.89 1.54
CA TRP A 21 8.71 -3.42 1.71
C TRP A 21 8.88 -4.31 2.93
N LYS A 22 8.08 -4.07 3.97
CA LYS A 22 8.09 -4.89 5.20
C LYS A 22 6.95 -5.89 5.27
N GLY A 23 6.01 -5.86 4.32
CA GLY A 23 4.79 -6.67 4.34
C GLY A 23 3.83 -6.35 5.49
N THR A 24 4.05 -5.27 6.26
CA THR A 24 3.22 -4.93 7.41
C THR A 24 1.95 -4.20 6.99
N ARG A 25 0.83 -4.55 7.61
CA ARG A 25 -0.51 -4.01 7.31
C ARG A 25 -1.14 -3.42 8.58
N GLY A 26 -2.13 -2.55 8.42
CA GLY A 26 -2.83 -1.91 9.54
C GLY A 26 -2.00 -0.86 10.29
N MET A 27 -1.04 -0.23 9.61
CA MET A 27 -0.15 0.75 10.24
C MET A 27 -0.87 2.09 10.51
N GLY A 28 -0.44 2.82 11.54
CA GLY A 28 -0.80 4.22 11.72
C GLY A 28 -0.06 5.12 10.72
N LYS A 29 -0.69 6.22 10.27
CA LYS A 29 -0.11 7.16 9.29
C LYS A 29 1.26 7.73 9.67
N VAL A 30 1.54 7.85 10.97
CA VAL A 30 2.81 8.37 11.51
C VAL A 30 3.98 7.43 11.17
N TYR A 31 3.73 6.12 11.13
CA TYR A 31 4.74 5.09 10.95
C TYR A 31 4.78 4.53 9.52
N ALA A 32 3.80 4.87 8.69
CA ALA A 32 3.73 4.38 7.32
C ALA A 32 4.73 5.12 6.43
N PRO A 33 5.45 4.38 5.56
CA PRO A 33 6.35 5.01 4.60
C PRO A 33 5.55 5.86 3.61
N ARG A 34 6.16 6.97 3.23
CA ARG A 34 5.65 7.90 2.23
C ARG A 34 6.47 7.73 0.97
N PHE A 35 5.79 7.61 -0.15
CA PHE A 35 6.40 7.37 -1.44
C PHE A 35 6.17 8.55 -2.37
N LEU A 36 7.13 8.80 -3.25
CA LEU A 36 6.87 9.60 -4.45
C LEU A 36 5.89 8.85 -5.36
N LYS A 37 5.28 9.57 -6.31
CA LYS A 37 4.26 8.97 -7.19
C LYS A 37 4.79 7.74 -7.91
N ASP A 38 5.95 7.85 -8.56
CA ASP A 38 6.52 6.77 -9.37
C ASP A 38 6.96 5.58 -8.52
N GLN A 39 7.48 5.83 -7.33
CA GLN A 39 7.79 4.78 -6.35
C GLN A 39 6.52 4.06 -5.87
N ALA A 40 5.44 4.80 -5.64
CA ALA A 40 4.17 4.23 -5.21
C ALA A 40 3.51 3.41 -6.33
N ASP A 41 3.55 3.91 -7.58
CA ASP A 41 3.05 3.21 -8.75
C ASP A 41 3.83 1.89 -8.96
N TYR A 42 5.16 1.95 -8.90
CA TYR A 42 6.01 0.75 -8.98
C TYR A 42 5.68 -0.26 -7.87
N ALA A 43 5.63 0.19 -6.62
CA ALA A 43 5.36 -0.70 -5.49
C ALA A 43 3.96 -1.34 -5.57
N VAL A 44 2.93 -0.59 -6.00
CA VAL A 44 1.58 -1.14 -6.20
C VAL A 44 1.58 -2.23 -7.27
N ALA A 45 2.24 -1.98 -8.40
CA ALA A 45 2.32 -2.96 -9.50
C ALA A 45 3.06 -4.23 -9.06
N TRP A 46 4.24 -4.07 -8.46
CA TRP A 46 5.05 -5.20 -8.00
C TRP A 46 4.32 -6.05 -6.95
N MET A 47 3.68 -5.39 -5.97
CA MET A 47 2.94 -6.10 -4.92
C MET A 47 1.71 -6.82 -5.46
N ALA A 48 0.99 -6.22 -6.42
CA ALA A 48 -0.17 -6.86 -7.04
C ALA A 48 0.22 -8.12 -7.83
N GLU A 49 1.37 -8.10 -8.50
CA GLU A 49 1.90 -9.27 -9.21
C GLU A 49 2.32 -10.40 -8.27
N HIS A 50 2.97 -10.07 -7.15
CA HIS A 50 3.56 -11.07 -6.25
C HIS A 50 2.59 -11.57 -5.16
N ASN A 51 1.44 -10.93 -4.97
CA ASN A 51 0.47 -11.26 -3.93
C ASN A 51 -0.92 -11.46 -4.55
N PRO A 52 -1.17 -12.60 -5.23
CA PRO A 52 -2.45 -12.86 -5.88
C PRO A 52 -3.60 -12.82 -4.88
N GLY A 53 -4.70 -12.18 -5.26
CA GLY A 53 -5.87 -11.98 -4.41
C GLY A 53 -5.80 -10.76 -3.49
N PHE A 54 -4.65 -10.10 -3.37
CA PHE A 54 -4.55 -8.79 -2.72
C PHE A 54 -4.75 -7.66 -3.72
N ILE A 55 -5.42 -6.60 -3.27
CA ILE A 55 -5.59 -5.36 -4.02
C ILE A 55 -4.74 -4.28 -3.33
N PHE A 56 -3.88 -3.62 -4.11
CA PHE A 56 -3.05 -2.51 -3.63
C PHE A 56 -3.47 -1.20 -4.28
N GLN A 57 -3.44 -0.12 -3.51
CA GLN A 57 -3.79 1.21 -4.01
C GLN A 57 -2.93 2.27 -3.35
N ARG A 58 -2.35 3.16 -4.16
CA ARG A 58 -1.75 4.39 -3.63
C ARG A 58 -2.80 5.47 -3.38
N ARG A 59 -2.67 6.20 -2.28
CA ARG A 59 -3.52 7.35 -1.94
C ARG A 59 -2.65 8.54 -1.52
N PRO A 60 -3.02 9.78 -1.85
CA PRO A 60 -2.33 10.96 -1.35
C PRO A 60 -2.12 10.93 0.16
N ALA A 61 -0.91 11.23 0.61
CA ALA A 61 -0.58 11.39 2.02
C ALA A 61 -1.04 12.77 2.50
N ARG A 62 -2.35 12.92 2.70
CA ARG A 62 -3.00 14.03 3.41
C ARG A 62 -3.18 13.70 4.89
#